data_AF-A0A932LTE0-F1
#
_entry.id   AF-A0A932LTE0-F1
#
_cell.length_a   1.000
_cell.length_b   1.000
_cell.length_c   1.000
_cell.angle_alpha   90.00
_cell.angle_beta   90.00
_cell.angle_gamma   90.00
#
_symmetry.space_group_name_H-M   'P 1'
#
loop_
_entity.id
_entity.type
_entity.pdbx_description
1 polymer ?
#
loop_
_entity_poly.entity_id
_entity_poly.type
_entity_poly.pdbx_seq_one_letter_code
_entity_poly.pdbx_strand_id
1 'polypeptide(L)'
;MKKQPIVALGLLLLIPVVFKLGGLLFSLINPEHAAGHPNYVRNYQLLSFLQHTSFLAMFAVVASLWLGACFLVIQSKKRSLGWLCLAAFGPFGFAVLAMLRDQAPADTDLYERFLRNLNRFVRLGYHVCIFVVIWMVADQAMVLKRNLMIKYESATTGVPTAQIIDQQNASSGMWAFSEGLEVMYLVVLLYLIWPVVFTMVGRIAARTAAPKAR
;
A
#
# COMPACT_ATOMS: atom_id res chain seq x y z
N MET A 1 -6.55 19.83 -4.23
CA MET A 1 -6.87 18.47 -3.77
C MET A 1 -7.76 18.56 -2.54
N LYS A 2 -8.70 17.63 -2.39
CA LYS A 2 -9.45 17.46 -1.14
C LYS A 2 -8.49 16.98 -0.04
N LYS A 3 -8.73 17.36 1.22
CA LYS A 3 -7.89 16.93 2.36
C LYS A 3 -7.99 15.43 2.61
N GLN A 4 -9.16 14.83 2.38
CA GLN A 4 -9.45 13.42 2.62
C GLN A 4 -8.52 12.41 1.93
N PRO A 5 -8.22 12.48 0.61
CA PRO A 5 -7.28 11.55 -0.03
C PRO A 5 -5.84 11.69 0.47
N ILE A 6 -5.42 12.88 0.93
CA ILE A 6 -4.10 13.10 1.53
C ILE A 6 -4.03 12.39 2.89
N VAL A 7 -5.08 12.52 3.70
CA VAL A 7 -5.17 11.81 4.98
C VAL A 7 -5.24 10.29 4.73
N ALA A 8 -5.99 9.83 3.73
CA ALA A 8 -6.04 8.42 3.34
C ALA A 8 -4.66 7.87 2.95
N LEU A 9 -3.88 8.63 2.18
CA LEU A 9 -2.49 8.30 1.87
C LEU A 9 -1.65 8.21 3.14
N GLY A 10 -1.80 9.16 4.07
CA GLY A 10 -1.14 9.13 5.37
C GLY A 10 -1.46 7.86 6.18
N LEU A 11 -2.74 7.46 6.24
CA LEU A 11 -3.15 6.21 6.91
C LEU A 11 -2.53 4.97 6.28
N LEU A 12 -2.46 4.90 4.95
CA LEU A 12 -1.83 3.78 4.25
C LEU A 12 -0.31 3.75 4.46
N LEU A 13 0.35 4.90 4.55
CA LEU A 13 1.78 4.98 4.85
C LEU A 13 2.10 4.58 6.30
N LEU A 14 1.13 4.68 7.22
CA LEU A 14 1.27 4.19 8.59
C LEU A 14 1.21 2.66 8.68
N ILE A 15 0.54 1.97 7.76
CA ILE A 15 0.43 0.50 7.75
C ILE A 15 1.80 -0.20 7.84
N PRO A 16 2.79 0.06 6.96
CA PRO A 16 4.10 -0.58 7.06
C PRO A 16 4.84 -0.23 8.36
N VAL A 17 4.62 0.96 8.93
CA VAL A 17 5.19 1.36 10.22
C VAL A 17 4.61 0.48 11.34
N VAL A 18 3.30 0.27 11.34
CA VAL A 18 2.62 -0.62 12.31
C VAL A 18 3.14 -2.05 12.20
N PHE A 19 3.32 -2.57 10.98
CA PHE A 19 3.90 -3.90 10.79
C PHE A 19 5.34 -4.01 11.32
N LYS A 20 6.20 -3.01 11.06
CA LYS A 20 7.57 -2.99 11.59
C LYS A 20 7.61 -2.93 13.11
N LEU A 21 6.83 -2.04 13.71
CA LEU A 21 6.76 -1.90 15.17
C LEU A 21 6.16 -3.13 15.83
N GLY A 22 5.12 -3.72 15.23
CA GLY A 22 4.51 -4.96 15.71
C GLY A 22 5.46 -6.16 15.62
N GLY A 23 6.23 -6.27 14.53
CA GLY A 23 7.28 -7.28 14.39
C GLY A 23 8.39 -7.12 15.43
N LEU A 24 8.80 -5.87 15.70
CA LEU A 24 9.77 -5.56 16.76
C LEU A 24 9.22 -5.96 18.14
N LEU A 25 7.99 -5.55 18.46
CA LEU A 25 7.30 -5.95 19.69
C LEU A 25 7.23 -7.48 19.85
N PHE A 26 6.86 -8.18 18.78
CA PHE A 26 6.79 -9.64 18.75
C PHE A 26 8.16 -10.28 19.03
N SER A 27 9.24 -9.73 18.47
CA SER A 27 10.60 -10.22 18.72
C SER A 27 11.09 -9.96 20.14
N LEU A 28 10.61 -8.89 20.80
CA LEU A 28 10.92 -8.58 22.20
C LEU A 28 10.15 -9.50 23.17
N ILE A 29 8.91 -9.86 22.83
CA ILE A 29 8.09 -10.79 23.61
C ILE A 29 8.51 -12.21 23.26
N ASN A 30 9.67 -12.66 23.76
CA ASN A 30 10.10 -14.05 23.63
C ASN A 30 9.69 -14.84 24.89
N PRO A 31 8.77 -15.82 24.78
CA PRO A 31 8.35 -16.68 25.90
C PRO A 31 9.51 -17.42 26.57
N GLU A 32 10.60 -17.67 25.83
CA GLU A 32 11.80 -18.34 26.33
C GLU A 32 12.57 -17.51 27.37
N HIS A 33 12.27 -16.22 27.54
CA HIS A 33 12.80 -15.45 28.68
C HIS A 33 12.33 -16.02 30.03
N ALA A 34 11.27 -16.84 30.07
CA ALA A 34 10.85 -17.52 31.28
C ALA A 34 11.78 -18.67 31.68
N ALA A 35 12.67 -19.13 30.79
CA ALA A 35 13.58 -20.25 31.05
C ALA A 35 14.47 -19.97 32.26
N GLY A 36 14.60 -20.96 33.17
CA GLY A 36 15.39 -20.84 34.39
C GLY A 36 14.66 -20.21 35.59
N HIS A 37 13.41 -19.77 35.43
CA HIS A 37 12.59 -19.30 36.56
C HIS A 37 11.76 -20.43 37.20
N PRO A 38 11.54 -20.40 38.54
CA PRO A 38 10.83 -21.46 39.26
C PRO A 38 9.37 -21.66 38.83
N ASN A 39 8.76 -20.66 38.18
CA ASN A 39 7.41 -20.72 37.62
C ASN A 39 7.40 -20.67 36.08
N TYR A 40 8.32 -21.40 35.44
CA TYR A 40 8.49 -21.45 33.99
C TYR A 40 7.17 -21.60 33.23
N VAL A 41 6.38 -22.65 33.52
CA VAL A 41 5.17 -23.00 32.75
C VAL A 41 4.14 -21.87 32.76
N ARG A 42 3.89 -21.27 33.93
CA ARG A 42 2.94 -20.17 34.07
C ARG A 42 3.42 -18.92 33.34
N ASN A 43 4.71 -18.58 33.48
CA ASN A 43 5.28 -17.40 32.85
C ASN A 43 5.35 -17.53 31.33
N TYR A 44 5.69 -18.73 30.83
CA TYR A 44 5.67 -19.05 29.40
C TYR A 44 4.26 -18.88 28.81
N GLN A 45 3.23 -19.41 29.47
CA GLN A 45 1.84 -19.28 29.02
C GLN A 45 1.39 -17.81 28.97
N LEU A 46 1.73 -17.01 29.99
CA LEU A 46 1.41 -15.59 30.03
C LEU A 46 2.11 -14.81 28.91
N LEU A 47 3.41 -15.07 28.69
CA LEU A 47 4.18 -14.43 27.63
C LEU A 47 3.69 -14.83 26.24
N SER A 48 3.37 -16.11 26.03
CA SER A 48 2.78 -16.61 24.78
C SER A 48 1.41 -15.98 24.52
N PHE A 49 0.54 -15.86 25.53
CA PHE A 49 -0.74 -15.16 25.40
C PHE A 49 -0.56 -13.68 25.09
N LEU A 50 0.39 -13.00 25.75
CA LEU A 50 0.72 -11.61 25.47
C LEU A 50 1.24 -11.43 24.03
N GLN A 51 2.04 -12.38 23.55
CA GLN A 51 2.58 -12.38 22.19
C GLN A 51 1.45 -12.51 21.15
N HIS A 52 0.53 -13.47 21.33
CA HIS A 52 -0.63 -13.66 20.44
C HIS A 52 -1.61 -12.48 20.48
N THR A 53 -1.90 -11.92 21.66
CA THR A 53 -2.78 -10.75 21.79
C THR A 53 -2.15 -9.50 21.18
N SER A 54 -0.83 -9.33 21.30
CA SER A 54 -0.09 -8.24 20.63
C SER A 54 -0.20 -8.36 19.11
N PHE A 55 -0.09 -9.57 18.57
CA PHE A 55 -0.26 -9.83 17.15
C PHE A 55 -1.69 -9.55 16.66
N LEU A 56 -2.71 -9.94 17.44
CA LEU A 56 -4.11 -9.63 17.15
C LEU A 56 -4.38 -8.11 17.20
N ALA A 57 -3.81 -7.41 18.19
CA ALA A 57 -3.91 -5.97 18.31
C ALA A 57 -3.29 -5.24 17.11
N MET A 58 -2.11 -5.68 16.65
CA MET A 58 -1.49 -5.19 15.42
C MET A 58 -2.43 -5.35 14.21
N PHE A 59 -3.02 -6.53 14.04
CA PHE A 59 -4.00 -6.77 12.97
C PHE A 59 -5.21 -5.85 13.06
N ALA A 60 -5.76 -5.64 14.26
CA ALA A 60 -6.89 -4.74 14.47
C ALA A 60 -6.53 -3.29 14.10
N VAL A 61 -5.32 -2.83 14.43
CA VAL A 61 -4.84 -1.49 14.04
C VAL A 61 -4.70 -1.38 12.53
N VAL A 62 -4.08 -2.36 11.87
CA VAL A 62 -3.93 -2.37 10.40
C VAL A 62 -5.30 -2.39 9.71
N ALA A 63 -6.23 -3.23 10.17
CA ALA A 63 -7.60 -3.28 9.65
C ALA A 63 -8.31 -1.93 9.82
N SER A 64 -8.11 -1.26 10.97
CA SER A 64 -8.69 0.06 11.24
C SER A 64 -8.11 1.13 10.32
N LEU A 65 -6.80 1.13 10.09
CA LEU A 65 -6.13 2.04 9.13
C LEU A 65 -6.64 1.80 7.70
N TRP A 66 -6.78 0.54 7.29
CA TRP A 66 -7.29 0.15 5.97
C TRP A 66 -8.74 0.62 5.75
N LEU A 67 -9.63 0.32 6.70
CA LEU A 67 -11.03 0.74 6.63
C LEU A 67 -11.15 2.27 6.69
N GLY A 68 -10.34 2.93 7.52
CA GLY A 68 -10.26 4.39 7.57
C GLY A 68 -9.82 5.01 6.24
N ALA A 69 -8.81 4.44 5.59
CA ALA A 69 -8.37 4.90 4.27
C ALA A 69 -9.48 4.72 3.21
N CYS A 70 -10.11 3.54 3.16
CA CYS A 70 -11.23 3.26 2.26
C CYS A 70 -12.41 4.22 2.50
N PHE A 71 -12.76 4.44 3.77
CA PHE A 71 -13.83 5.35 4.17
C PHE A 71 -13.56 6.79 3.70
N LEU A 72 -12.34 7.30 3.91
CA LEU A 72 -11.95 8.63 3.46
C LEU A 72 -12.00 8.78 1.93
N VAL A 73 -11.62 7.75 1.17
CA VAL A 73 -11.75 7.73 -0.29
C VAL A 73 -13.22 7.83 -0.72
N ILE A 74 -14.11 7.05 -0.11
CA ILE A 74 -15.56 7.08 -0.37
C ILE A 74 -16.15 8.44 -0.02
N GLN A 75 -15.81 8.96 1.17
CA GLN A 75 -16.29 10.25 1.65
C GLN A 75 -15.84 11.39 0.73
N SER A 76 -14.60 11.32 0.22
CA SER A 76 -14.08 12.32 -0.72
C SER A 76 -14.88 12.40 -2.02
N LYS A 77 -15.47 11.29 -2.47
CA LYS A 77 -16.26 11.20 -3.70
C LYS A 77 -17.76 11.42 -3.46
N LYS A 78 -18.17 11.73 -2.22
CA LYS A 78 -19.57 11.82 -1.76
C LYS A 78 -20.40 10.57 -2.15
N ARG A 79 -19.81 9.38 -2.02
CA ARG A 79 -20.48 8.10 -2.30
C ARG A 79 -21.09 7.49 -1.04
N SER A 80 -22.04 6.57 -1.23
CA SER A 80 -22.68 5.87 -0.11
C SER A 80 -21.69 4.96 0.61
N LEU A 81 -21.90 4.76 1.92
CA LEU A 81 -21.04 3.89 2.74
C LEU A 81 -21.14 2.40 2.37
N GLY A 82 -22.19 1.98 1.66
CA GLY A 82 -22.31 0.60 1.16
C GLY A 82 -21.17 0.17 0.24
N TRP A 83 -20.45 1.12 -0.37
CA TRP A 83 -19.25 0.83 -1.14
C TRP A 83 -18.08 0.32 -0.26
N LEU A 84 -18.12 0.53 1.06
CA LEU A 84 -17.09 0.04 1.98
C LEU A 84 -16.97 -1.49 1.95
N CYS A 85 -18.03 -2.22 1.57
CA CYS A 85 -17.98 -3.68 1.39
C CYS A 85 -16.90 -4.10 0.37
N LEU A 86 -16.56 -3.25 -0.60
CA LEU A 86 -15.46 -3.53 -1.52
C LEU A 86 -14.09 -3.56 -0.83
N ALA A 87 -13.93 -2.89 0.31
CA ALA A 87 -12.67 -2.94 1.07
C ALA A 87 -12.30 -4.37 1.51
N ALA A 88 -13.28 -5.29 1.60
CA ALA A 88 -13.05 -6.70 1.91
C ALA A 88 -12.32 -7.44 0.78
N PHE A 89 -12.41 -6.98 -0.47
CA PHE A 89 -11.69 -7.54 -1.62
C PHE A 89 -10.25 -7.01 -1.74
N GLY A 90 -9.74 -6.34 -0.71
CA GLY A 90 -8.37 -5.83 -0.64
C GLY A 90 -8.03 -4.86 -1.78
N PRO A 91 -6.88 -5.03 -2.47
CA PRO A 91 -6.41 -4.09 -3.48
C PRO A 91 -7.32 -4.01 -4.71
N PHE A 92 -8.00 -5.10 -5.08
CA PHE A 92 -8.95 -5.10 -6.21
C PHE A 92 -10.19 -4.26 -5.91
N GLY A 93 -10.75 -4.44 -4.71
CA GLY A 93 -11.86 -3.62 -4.25
C GLY A 93 -11.46 -2.15 -4.10
N PHE A 94 -10.25 -1.89 -3.62
CA PHE A 94 -9.71 -0.53 -3.55
C PHE A 94 -9.54 0.11 -4.94
N ALA A 95 -9.07 -0.63 -5.94
CA ALA A 95 -8.99 -0.15 -7.32
C ALA A 95 -10.34 0.34 -7.83
N VAL A 96 -11.40 -0.46 -7.59
CA VAL A 96 -12.78 -0.07 -7.91
C VAL A 96 -13.18 1.20 -7.18
N LEU A 97 -12.94 1.28 -5.86
CA LEU A 97 -13.23 2.47 -5.04
C LEU A 97 -12.52 3.74 -5.54
N ALA A 98 -11.24 3.63 -5.89
CA ALA A 98 -10.43 4.73 -6.43
C ALA A 98 -10.96 5.22 -7.78
N MET A 99 -11.44 4.29 -8.62
CA MET A 99 -11.97 4.57 -9.97
C MET A 99 -13.43 5.04 -9.99
N LEU A 100 -14.15 4.98 -8.85
CA LEU A 100 -15.50 5.51 -8.74
C LEU A 100 -15.56 6.99 -9.15
N ARG A 101 -16.60 7.34 -9.92
CA ARG A 101 -16.85 8.73 -10.35
C ARG A 101 -17.10 9.62 -9.13
N ASP A 102 -16.36 10.72 -9.04
CA ASP A 102 -16.59 11.77 -8.05
C ASP A 102 -17.88 12.55 -8.37
N GLN A 103 -18.80 12.60 -7.40
CA GLN A 103 -20.04 13.37 -7.52
C GLN A 103 -19.83 14.87 -7.29
N ALA A 104 -18.77 15.27 -6.61
CA ALA A 104 -18.46 16.67 -6.31
C ALA A 104 -16.97 16.98 -6.56
N PRO A 105 -16.50 16.90 -7.81
CA PRO A 105 -15.09 17.14 -8.13
C PRO A 105 -14.68 18.57 -7.76
N ALA A 106 -13.41 18.76 -7.46
CA ALA A 106 -12.86 20.10 -7.32
C ALA A 106 -12.72 20.74 -8.72
N ASP A 107 -13.03 22.03 -8.85
CA ASP A 107 -12.97 22.75 -10.15
C ASP A 107 -11.58 22.75 -10.81
N THR A 108 -10.53 22.46 -10.04
CA THR A 108 -9.13 22.42 -10.48
C THR A 108 -8.62 21.02 -10.84
N ASP A 109 -9.51 20.01 -10.83
CA ASP A 109 -9.16 18.61 -11.08
C ASP A 109 -9.23 18.28 -12.58
N LEU A 110 -8.07 18.29 -13.23
CA LEU A 110 -7.92 17.98 -14.66
C LEU A 110 -8.24 16.51 -14.96
N TYR A 111 -7.99 15.62 -14.01
CA TYR A 111 -8.20 14.19 -14.18
C TYR A 111 -9.69 13.86 -14.25
N GLU A 112 -10.50 14.39 -13.32
CA GLU A 112 -11.95 14.20 -13.36
C GLU A 112 -12.60 14.89 -14.57
N ARG A 113 -12.08 16.05 -15.01
CA ARG A 113 -12.54 16.70 -16.24
C ARG A 113 -12.27 15.85 -17.47
N PHE A 114 -11.08 15.25 -17.57
CA PHE A 114 -10.73 14.31 -18.64
C PHE A 114 -11.67 13.10 -18.65
N LEU A 115 -11.87 12.45 -17.49
CA LEU A 115 -12.72 11.27 -17.38
C LEU A 115 -14.20 11.54 -17.71
N ARG A 116 -14.70 12.75 -17.44
CA ARG A 116 -16.08 13.15 -17.77
C ARG A 116 -16.32 13.33 -19.26
N ASN A 117 -15.28 13.68 -20.02
CA ASN A 117 -15.36 13.86 -21.47
C ASN A 117 -15.31 12.53 -22.24
N LEU A 118 -15.00 11.41 -21.58
CA LEU A 118 -14.91 10.10 -22.23
C LEU A 118 -16.27 9.40 -22.29
N ASN A 119 -16.56 8.77 -23.43
CA ASN A 119 -17.67 7.84 -23.57
C ASN A 119 -17.51 6.64 -22.61
N ARG A 120 -18.62 6.03 -22.20
CA ARG A 120 -18.61 4.92 -21.21
C ARG A 120 -17.67 3.77 -21.60
N PHE A 121 -17.64 3.39 -22.88
CA PHE A 121 -16.76 2.34 -23.40
C PHE A 121 -15.28 2.73 -23.34
N VAL A 122 -14.94 3.95 -23.78
CA VAL A 122 -13.56 4.46 -23.75
C VAL A 122 -13.08 4.60 -22.30
N ARG A 123 -13.95 5.04 -21.40
CA ARG A 123 -13.66 5.09 -19.97
C ARG A 123 -13.41 3.71 -19.38
N LEU A 124 -14.20 2.71 -19.76
CA LEU A 124 -13.98 1.33 -19.32
C LEU A 124 -12.63 0.82 -19.83
N GLY A 125 -12.32 1.01 -21.11
CA GLY A 125 -11.02 0.66 -21.69
C GLY A 125 -9.87 1.36 -20.98
N TYR A 126 -9.99 2.66 -20.71
CA TYR A 126 -9.02 3.42 -19.93
C TYR A 126 -8.80 2.83 -18.53
N HIS A 127 -9.88 2.45 -17.85
CA HIS A 127 -9.77 1.85 -16.51
C HIS A 127 -9.04 0.49 -16.54
N VAL A 128 -9.32 -0.33 -17.55
CA VAL A 128 -8.61 -1.62 -17.74
C VAL A 128 -7.13 -1.38 -18.04
N CYS A 129 -6.81 -0.43 -18.93
CA CYS A 129 -5.42 -0.08 -19.23
C CYS A 129 -4.69 0.43 -17.99
N ILE A 130 -5.29 1.34 -17.22
CA ILE A 130 -4.70 1.87 -15.98
C ILE A 130 -4.53 0.77 -14.94
N PHE A 131 -5.48 -0.15 -14.83
CA PHE A 131 -5.33 -1.31 -13.97
C PHE A 131 -4.08 -2.11 -14.35
N VAL A 132 -3.94 -2.52 -15.61
CA VAL A 132 -2.75 -3.27 -16.07
C VAL A 132 -1.46 -2.49 -15.83
N VAL A 133 -1.43 -1.20 -16.18
CA VAL A 133 -0.24 -0.35 -16.00
C VAL A 133 0.14 -0.22 -14.53
N ILE A 134 -0.82 0.04 -13.63
CA ILE A 134 -0.52 0.17 -12.19
C ILE A 134 0.06 -1.12 -11.63
N TRP A 135 -0.51 -2.28 -11.98
CA TRP A 135 0.00 -3.57 -11.55
C TRP A 135 1.41 -3.84 -12.09
N MET A 136 1.65 -3.53 -13.37
CA MET A 136 2.98 -3.66 -13.97
C MET A 136 4.00 -2.74 -13.30
N VAL A 137 3.64 -1.48 -13.03
CA VAL A 137 4.53 -0.54 -12.32
C VAL A 137 4.80 -1.01 -10.88
N ALA A 138 3.80 -1.54 -10.17
CA ALA A 138 3.97 -2.07 -8.83
C ALA A 138 4.92 -3.28 -8.79
N ASP A 139 4.76 -4.21 -9.73
CA ASP A 139 5.64 -5.37 -9.90
C ASP A 139 7.09 -4.94 -10.19
N GLN A 140 7.28 -4.06 -11.17
CA GLN A 140 8.61 -3.55 -11.52
C GLN A 140 9.27 -2.77 -10.38
N ALA A 141 8.49 -2.00 -9.61
CA ALA A 141 8.99 -1.30 -8.44
C ALA A 141 9.44 -2.27 -7.33
N MET A 142 8.69 -3.36 -7.10
CA MET A 142 9.08 -4.41 -6.15
C MET A 142 10.37 -5.12 -6.61
N VAL A 143 10.46 -5.51 -7.89
CA VAL A 143 11.67 -6.15 -8.45
C VAL A 143 12.88 -5.21 -8.34
N LEU A 144 12.70 -3.93 -8.64
CA LEU A 144 13.75 -2.93 -8.47
C LEU A 144 14.21 -2.83 -7.01
N LYS A 145 13.27 -2.75 -6.07
CA LYS A 145 13.59 -2.72 -4.63
C LYS A 145 14.36 -3.97 -4.22
N ARG A 146 13.93 -5.17 -4.60
CA ARG A 146 14.63 -6.42 -4.30
C ARG A 146 16.08 -6.37 -4.78
N ASN A 147 16.30 -5.99 -6.04
CA ASN A 147 17.63 -5.91 -6.62
C ASN A 147 18.52 -4.89 -5.89
N LEU A 148 17.95 -3.74 -5.50
CA LEU A 148 18.66 -2.75 -4.70
C LEU A 148 18.99 -3.26 -3.30
N MET A 149 18.07 -3.98 -2.65
CA MET A 149 18.27 -4.54 -1.32
C MET A 149 19.36 -5.62 -1.31
N ILE A 150 19.38 -6.52 -2.31
CA ILE A 150 20.44 -7.53 -2.47
C ILE A 150 21.81 -6.86 -2.67
N LYS A 151 21.88 -5.83 -3.52
CA LYS A 151 23.11 -5.06 -3.73
C LYS A 151 23.58 -4.35 -2.46
N TYR A 152 22.64 -3.76 -1.72
CA TYR A 152 22.91 -3.09 -0.47
C TYR A 152 23.44 -4.06 0.59
N GLU A 153 22.78 -5.20 0.77
CA GLU A 153 23.19 -6.25 1.71
C GLU A 153 24.57 -6.81 1.36
N SER A 154 24.82 -7.07 0.08
CA SER A 154 26.14 -7.49 -0.39
C SER A 154 27.22 -6.45 -0.07
N ALA A 155 26.94 -5.16 -0.27
CA ALA A 155 27.87 -4.09 0.02
C ALA A 155 28.13 -3.89 1.53
N THR A 156 27.15 -4.14 2.41
CA THR A 156 27.30 -3.93 3.86
C THR A 156 27.86 -5.13 4.59
N THR A 157 27.56 -6.35 4.13
CA THR A 157 27.98 -7.60 4.79
C THR A 157 29.22 -8.23 4.16
N GLY A 158 29.57 -7.84 2.93
CA GLY A 158 30.62 -8.47 2.13
C GLY A 158 30.22 -9.82 1.54
N VAL A 159 28.99 -10.28 1.75
CA VAL A 159 28.48 -11.54 1.21
C VAL A 159 28.23 -11.40 -0.30
N PRO A 160 28.67 -12.34 -1.15
CA PRO A 160 28.40 -12.29 -2.59
C PRO A 160 26.90 -12.34 -2.90
N THR A 161 26.46 -11.58 -3.91
CA THR A 161 25.04 -11.53 -4.30
C THR A 161 24.46 -12.91 -4.65
N ALA A 162 25.26 -13.80 -5.23
CA ALA A 162 24.84 -15.16 -5.56
C ALA A 162 24.42 -15.94 -4.31
N GLN A 163 25.19 -15.83 -3.22
CA GLN A 163 24.90 -16.52 -1.97
C GLN A 163 23.63 -15.97 -1.30
N ILE A 164 23.42 -14.66 -1.35
CA ILE A 164 22.18 -14.02 -0.87
C ILE A 164 20.97 -14.55 -1.66
N ILE A 165 21.09 -14.62 -2.99
CA ILE A 165 20.03 -15.15 -3.86
C ILE A 165 19.74 -16.62 -3.54
N ASP A 166 20.77 -17.44 -3.35
CA ASP A 166 20.60 -18.86 -3.01
C ASP A 166 19.88 -19.04 -1.67
N GLN A 167 20.19 -18.20 -0.67
CA GLN A 167 19.49 -18.20 0.61
C GLN A 167 18.02 -17.77 0.46
N GLN A 168 17.73 -16.78 -0.38
CA GLN A 168 16.36 -16.38 -0.67
C GLN A 168 15.60 -17.51 -1.40
N ASN A 169 16.23 -18.17 -2.36
CA ASN A 169 15.64 -19.29 -3.10
C ASN A 169 15.32 -20.49 -2.20
N ALA A 170 16.16 -20.76 -1.19
CA ALA A 170 15.89 -21.77 -0.17
C ALA A 170 14.60 -21.49 0.63
N SER A 171 14.19 -20.22 0.72
CA SER A 171 12.94 -19.77 1.37
C SER A 171 11.97 -19.13 0.36
N SER A 172 11.97 -19.59 -0.89
CA SER A 172 11.27 -18.95 -2.02
C SER A 172 9.79 -18.68 -1.78
N GLY A 173 9.07 -19.58 -1.10
CA GLY A 173 7.66 -19.38 -0.77
C GLY A 173 7.40 -18.19 0.18
N MET A 174 8.27 -18.00 1.17
CA MET A 174 8.18 -16.87 2.10
C MET A 174 8.47 -15.55 1.39
N TRP A 175 9.51 -15.52 0.54
CA TRP A 175 9.86 -14.35 -0.25
C TRP A 175 8.77 -14.00 -1.27
N ALA A 176 8.25 -14.98 -2.01
CA ALA A 176 7.16 -14.79 -2.97
C ALA A 176 5.89 -14.23 -2.29
N PHE A 177 5.54 -14.73 -1.10
CA PHE A 177 4.40 -14.20 -0.34
C PHE A 177 4.63 -12.74 0.10
N SER A 178 5.82 -12.44 0.65
CA SER A 178 6.18 -11.09 1.08
C SER A 178 6.20 -10.10 -0.10
N GLU A 179 6.79 -10.49 -1.23
CA GLU A 179 6.81 -9.73 -2.47
C GLU A 179 5.40 -9.49 -3.00
N GLY A 180 4.54 -10.51 -2.98
CA GLY A 180 3.14 -10.41 -3.38
C GLY A 180 2.36 -9.39 -2.54
N LEU A 181 2.53 -9.40 -1.22
CA LEU A 181 1.92 -8.41 -0.32
C LEU A 181 2.42 -6.99 -0.61
N GLU A 182 3.71 -6.84 -0.91
CA GLU A 182 4.29 -5.57 -1.28
C GLU A 182 3.72 -5.02 -2.59
N VAL A 183 3.61 -5.86 -3.62
CA VAL A 183 2.96 -5.47 -4.89
C VAL A 183 1.52 -5.02 -4.64
N MET A 184 0.74 -5.80 -3.87
CA MET A 184 -0.63 -5.42 -3.52
C MET A 184 -0.72 -4.08 -2.80
N TYR A 185 0.21 -3.80 -1.89
CA TYR A 185 0.29 -2.52 -1.18
C TYR A 185 0.66 -1.36 -2.13
N LEU A 186 1.65 -1.55 -3.01
CA LEU A 186 2.07 -0.55 -3.99
C LEU A 186 0.94 -0.21 -4.97
N VAL A 187 0.16 -1.20 -5.41
CA VAL A 187 -1.03 -0.99 -6.25
C VAL A 187 -1.98 0.03 -5.61
N VAL A 188 -2.31 -0.14 -4.32
CA VAL A 188 -3.21 0.75 -3.59
C VAL A 188 -2.66 2.18 -3.53
N LEU A 189 -1.36 2.34 -3.23
CA LEU A 189 -0.71 3.65 -3.18
C LEU A 189 -0.72 4.34 -4.56
N LEU A 190 -0.36 3.61 -5.61
CA LEU A 190 -0.34 4.12 -6.99
C LEU A 190 -1.74 4.59 -7.41
N TYR A 191 -2.80 3.88 -7.03
CA TYR A 191 -4.17 4.29 -7.30
C TYR A 191 -4.55 5.64 -6.67
N LEU A 192 -4.06 5.94 -5.47
CA LEU A 192 -4.29 7.23 -4.82
C LEU A 192 -3.45 8.35 -5.40
N ILE A 193 -2.23 8.04 -5.81
CA ILE A 193 -1.27 9.02 -6.32
C ILE A 193 -1.54 9.35 -7.79
N TRP A 194 -2.09 8.42 -8.57
CA TRP A 194 -2.30 8.57 -10.02
C TRP A 194 -3.07 9.85 -10.43
N PRO A 195 -4.22 10.20 -9.83
CA PRO A 195 -4.94 11.45 -10.18
C PRO A 195 -4.11 12.71 -9.92
N VAL A 196 -3.25 12.68 -8.90
CA VAL A 196 -2.35 13.78 -8.53
C VAL A 196 -1.26 13.94 -9.58
N VAL A 197 -0.61 12.83 -9.95
CA VAL A 197 0.41 12.79 -11.00
C VAL A 197 -0.17 13.27 -12.32
N PHE A 198 -1.35 12.78 -12.71
CA PHE A 198 -2.03 13.21 -13.94
C PHE A 198 -2.28 14.73 -13.96
N THR A 199 -2.81 15.27 -12.86
CA THR A 199 -3.07 16.72 -12.75
C THR A 199 -1.78 17.54 -12.78
N MET A 200 -0.71 17.05 -12.15
CA MET A 200 0.59 17.71 -12.13
C MET A 200 1.23 17.74 -13.52
N VAL A 201 1.26 16.59 -14.22
CA VAL A 201 1.77 16.49 -15.59
C VAL A 201 0.94 17.37 -16.53
N GLY A 202 -0.39 17.36 -16.42
CA GLY A 202 -1.26 18.22 -17.20
C GLY A 202 -1.00 19.72 -17.00
N ARG A 203 -0.72 20.14 -15.76
CA ARG A 203 -0.34 21.54 -15.46
C ARG A 203 1.03 21.91 -16.02
N ILE A 204 2.00 21.00 -15.96
CA ILE A 204 3.34 21.23 -16.53
C ILE A 204 3.24 21.35 -18.06
N ALA A 205 2.53 20.43 -18.71
CA ALA A 205 2.31 20.45 -20.15
C ALA A 205 1.58 21.73 -20.61
N ALA A 206 0.57 22.17 -19.86
CA ALA A 206 -0.13 23.42 -20.16
C ALA A 206 0.77 24.66 -20.02
N ARG A 207 1.69 24.67 -19.05
CA ARG A 207 2.68 25.75 -18.88
C ARG A 207 3.72 25.76 -19.99
N THR A 208 4.15 24.59 -20.49
CA THR A 208 5.11 24.50 -21.59
C THR A 208 4.49 24.82 -22.94
N ALA A 209 3.18 24.56 -23.12
CA ALA A 209 2.45 24.84 -24.35
C ALA A 209 1.95 26.29 -24.45
N ALA A 210 1.91 27.05 -23.35
CA ALA A 210 1.58 28.47 -23.39
C ALA A 210 2.71 29.24 -24.10
N PRO A 211 2.46 29.86 -25.26
CA PRO A 211 3.49 30.66 -25.92
C PRO A 211 3.87 31.80 -24.98
N LYS A 212 5.19 32.02 -24.82
CA LYS A 212 5.72 33.26 -24.23
C LYS A 212 5.12 34.42 -25.04
N ALA A 213 4.13 35.10 -24.49
CA ALA A 213 3.67 36.36 -25.05
C ALA A 213 4.87 37.32 -25.08
N ARG A 214 5.35 37.62 -26.28
CA ARG A 214 6.30 38.68 -26.58
C ARG A 214 5.84 39.36 -27.84
#